data_AF-A0ABC9U4U4-F1
#
_entry.id   AF-A0ABC9U4U4-F1
#
_cell.length_a   1.000
_cell.length_b   1.000
_cell.length_c   1.000
_cell.angle_alpha   90.00
_cell.angle_beta   90.00
_cell.angle_gamma   90.00
#
_symmetry.space_group_name_H-M   'P 1'
#
loop_
_entity.id
_entity.type
_entity.pdbx_description
1 polymer ?
#
loop_
_entity_poly.entity_id
_entity_poly.type
_entity_poly.pdbx_seq_one_letter_code
_entity_poly.pdbx_strand_id
1 'polypeptide(L)'
;AGYWPGEYADRNRAVANQRLTGSNARWKWTTDYNRRSIAETAMYRVKQLFGGSLTLRDYDGQVAEAMALVRALNKMTKAGMPESVRIA
;
A
#
# COMPACT_ATOMS: atom_id res chain seq x y z
N ALA A 1 18.03 3.97 -13.35
CA ALA A 1 18.07 4.44 -11.95
C ALA A 1 19.33 3.92 -11.24
N GLY A 2 20.09 4.77 -10.53
CA GLY A 2 21.33 4.40 -9.81
C GLY A 2 21.07 3.75 -8.44
N TYR A 3 22.12 3.26 -7.76
CA TYR A 3 22.04 2.73 -6.39
C TYR A 3 22.02 3.85 -5.34
N TRP A 4 21.38 3.57 -4.20
CA TRP A 4 21.21 4.48 -3.06
C TRP A 4 22.04 3.99 -1.86
N PRO A 5 22.20 4.78 -0.78
CA PRO A 5 22.88 4.35 0.45
C PRO A 5 22.33 3.03 1.03
N GLY A 6 23.11 2.39 1.91
CA GLY A 6 22.88 1.02 2.39
C GLY A 6 21.51 0.78 3.06
N GLU A 7 20.91 1.83 3.62
CA GLU A 7 19.56 1.80 4.20
C GLU A 7 18.45 1.47 3.18
N TYR A 8 18.72 1.62 1.88
CA TYR A 8 17.80 1.30 0.78
C TYR A 8 18.07 -0.07 0.15
N ALA A 9 18.58 -1.03 0.92
CA ALA A 9 18.99 -2.35 0.45
C ALA A 9 17.90 -3.07 -0.38
N ASP A 10 16.65 -3.06 0.06
CA ASP A 10 15.54 -3.71 -0.66
C ASP A 10 15.28 -3.08 -2.04
N ARG A 11 15.32 -1.75 -2.12
CA ARG A 11 15.15 -1.04 -3.39
C ARG A 11 16.35 -1.27 -4.31
N ASN A 12 17.56 -1.28 -3.75
CA ASN A 12 18.76 -1.58 -4.52
C ASN A 12 18.74 -3.00 -5.07
N ARG A 13 18.21 -3.98 -4.32
CA ARG A 13 17.95 -5.34 -4.80
C ARG A 13 16.93 -5.35 -5.94
N ALA A 14 15.86 -4.57 -5.88
CA ALA A 14 14.91 -4.43 -6.98
C ALA A 14 15.56 -3.86 -8.25
N VAL A 15 16.43 -2.85 -8.11
CA VAL A 15 17.16 -2.26 -9.25
C VAL A 15 18.16 -3.24 -9.84
N ALA A 16 18.88 -3.99 -9.00
CA ALA A 16 19.79 -5.03 -9.47
C ALA A 16 19.04 -6.14 -10.22
N ASN A 17 17.92 -6.65 -9.67
CA ASN A 17 17.09 -7.67 -10.32
C ASN A 17 16.56 -7.20 -11.68
N GLN A 18 16.07 -5.96 -11.76
CA GLN A 18 15.59 -5.37 -13.02
C GLN A 18 16.71 -5.28 -14.07
N ARG A 19 17.93 -4.89 -13.66
CA ARG A 19 19.08 -4.79 -14.57
C ARG A 19 19.57 -6.17 -15.06
N LEU A 20 19.58 -7.16 -14.17
CA LEU A 20 20.12 -8.49 -14.47
C LEU A 20 19.15 -9.38 -15.25
N THR A 21 17.84 -9.27 -14.99
CA THR A 21 16.84 -10.20 -15.52
C THR A 21 15.78 -9.53 -16.40
N GLY A 22 15.78 -8.21 -16.48
CA GLY A 22 14.72 -7.44 -17.15
C GLY A 22 13.36 -7.48 -16.44
N SER A 23 13.25 -8.15 -15.29
CA SER A 23 11.99 -8.34 -14.58
C SER A 23 12.14 -8.33 -13.07
N ASN A 24 11.19 -7.67 -12.39
CA ASN A 24 11.08 -7.70 -10.94
C ASN A 24 10.07 -8.72 -10.41
N ALA A 25 9.50 -9.57 -11.26
CA ALA A 25 8.45 -10.51 -10.84
C ALA A 25 8.89 -11.42 -9.69
N ARG A 26 10.07 -12.04 -9.80
CA ARG A 26 10.63 -12.91 -8.76
C ARG A 26 10.94 -12.14 -7.48
N TRP A 27 11.53 -10.95 -7.59
CA TRP A 27 11.80 -10.09 -6.43
C TRP A 27 10.49 -9.70 -5.72
N LYS A 28 9.45 -9.29 -6.45
CA LYS A 28 8.16 -8.93 -5.87
C LYS A 28 7.51 -10.09 -5.13
N TRP A 29 7.61 -11.30 -5.68
CA TRP A 29 7.05 -12.51 -5.07
C TRP A 29 7.81 -12.93 -3.81
N THR A 30 9.15 -12.93 -3.86
CA THR A 30 10.00 -13.33 -2.72
C THR A 30 10.05 -12.33 -1.57
N THR A 31 9.58 -11.09 -1.77
CA THR A 31 9.64 -10.02 -0.76
C THR A 31 8.27 -9.59 -0.24
N ASP A 32 7.19 -10.25 -0.66
CA ASP A 32 5.80 -9.84 -0.39
C ASP A 32 5.51 -8.38 -0.79
N TYR A 33 6.23 -7.86 -1.79
CA TYR A 33 6.15 -6.45 -2.19
C TYR A 33 4.73 -6.04 -2.53
N ASN A 34 3.99 -6.88 -3.26
CA ASN A 34 2.62 -6.57 -3.66
C ASN A 34 1.72 -6.38 -2.43
N ARG A 35 1.85 -7.23 -1.40
CA ARG A 35 1.08 -7.12 -0.15
C ARG A 35 1.41 -5.82 0.58
N ARG A 36 2.71 -5.50 0.69
CA ARG A 36 3.18 -4.26 1.33
C ARG A 36 2.68 -3.02 0.57
N SER A 37 2.83 -2.99 -0.75
CA SER A 37 2.41 -1.89 -1.61
C SER A 37 0.91 -1.63 -1.54
N ILE A 38 0.07 -2.68 -1.44
CA ILE A 38 -1.38 -2.54 -1.24
C ILE A 38 -1.68 -1.89 0.13
N ALA A 39 -1.05 -2.38 1.19
CA ALA A 39 -1.23 -1.85 2.55
C ALA A 39 -0.77 -0.39 2.65
N GLU A 40 0.40 -0.06 2.11
CA GLU A 40 0.93 1.31 2.05
C GLU A 40 -0.02 2.25 1.31
N THR A 41 -0.55 1.81 0.17
CA THR A 41 -1.51 2.59 -0.62
C THR A 41 -2.82 2.79 0.13
N ALA A 42 -3.32 1.76 0.81
CA ALA A 42 -4.52 1.86 1.65
C ALA A 42 -4.31 2.87 2.79
N MET A 43 -3.18 2.77 3.50
CA MET A 43 -2.84 3.68 4.60
C MET A 43 -2.59 5.11 4.12
N TYR A 44 -1.98 5.30 2.96
CA TYR A 44 -1.86 6.62 2.33
C TYR A 44 -3.23 7.27 2.14
N ARG A 45 -4.20 6.52 1.58
CA ARG A 45 -5.57 7.01 1.40
C ARG A 45 -6.27 7.32 2.73
N VAL A 46 -6.10 6.48 3.75
CA VAL A 46 -6.61 6.77 5.11
C VAL A 46 -6.07 8.11 5.60
N LYS A 47 -4.75 8.33 5.52
CA LYS A 47 -4.11 9.56 5.99
C LYS A 47 -4.55 10.81 5.24
N GLN A 48 -4.75 10.70 3.92
CA GLN A 48 -5.20 11.81 3.09
C GLN A 48 -6.66 12.21 3.36
N LEU A 49 -7.54 11.23 3.60
CA LEU A 49 -8.98 11.48 3.72
C LEU A 49 -9.43 11.74 5.16
N PHE A 50 -8.78 11.10 6.14
CA PHE A 50 -9.22 11.10 7.54
C PHE A 50 -8.17 11.67 8.50
N GLY A 51 -7.00 12.08 8.00
CA GLY A 51 -5.90 12.58 8.82
C GLY A 51 -4.93 11.49 9.27
N GLY A 52 -3.80 11.93 9.83
CA GLY A 52 -2.65 11.07 10.13
C GLY A 52 -2.67 10.37 11.50
N SER A 53 -3.70 10.61 12.31
CA SER A 53 -3.75 10.22 13.73
C SER A 53 -5.13 9.70 14.14
N LEU A 54 -5.15 8.85 15.17
CA LEU A 54 -6.36 8.48 15.89
C LEU A 54 -6.63 9.50 17.00
N THR A 55 -7.90 9.79 17.23
CA THR A 55 -8.35 10.84 18.16
C THR A 55 -8.73 10.28 19.53
N LEU A 56 -9.17 9.03 19.60
CA LEU A 56 -9.55 8.37 20.84
C LEU A 56 -8.31 7.97 21.65
N ARG A 57 -8.44 8.03 22.99
CA ARG A 57 -7.31 7.90 23.92
C ARG A 57 -7.19 6.52 24.56
N ASP A 58 -8.29 5.78 24.66
CA ASP A 58 -8.29 4.40 25.09
C ASP A 58 -8.04 3.46 23.90
N TYR A 59 -7.45 2.30 24.18
CA TYR A 59 -7.05 1.34 23.14
C TYR A 59 -8.24 0.83 22.34
N ASP A 60 -9.33 0.45 23.02
CA ASP A 60 -10.53 -0.08 22.36
C ASP A 60 -11.20 0.99 21.47
N GLY A 61 -11.20 2.24 21.94
CA GLY A 61 -11.59 3.42 21.16
C GLY A 61 -10.75 3.57 19.89
N GLN A 62 -9.43 3.49 20.00
CA GLN A 62 -8.53 3.55 18.84
C GLN A 62 -8.78 2.42 17.84
N VAL A 63 -9.03 1.20 18.33
CA VAL A 63 -9.38 0.06 17.47
C VAL A 63 -10.71 0.32 16.75
N ALA A 64 -11.73 0.76 17.48
CA ALA A 64 -13.04 1.06 16.91
C ALA A 64 -12.98 2.20 15.87
N GLU A 65 -12.22 3.26 16.16
CA GLU A 65 -11.98 4.38 15.26
C GLU A 65 -11.30 3.89 13.97
N ALA A 66 -10.20 3.14 14.07
CA ALA A 66 -9.51 2.59 12.91
C ALA A 66 -10.44 1.68 12.07
N MET A 67 -11.25 0.83 12.70
CA MET A 67 -12.24 0.01 11.99
C MET A 67 -13.30 0.84 11.27
N ALA A 68 -13.77 1.93 11.89
CA ALA A 68 -14.72 2.85 11.28
C ALA A 68 -14.13 3.56 10.05
N LEU A 69 -12.88 4.06 10.15
CA LEU A 69 -12.17 4.69 9.04
C LEU A 69 -12.00 3.74 7.85
N VAL A 70 -11.59 2.48 8.12
CA VAL A 70 -11.46 1.46 7.06
C VAL A 70 -12.81 1.15 6.41
N ARG A 71 -13.88 1.01 7.20
CA ARG A 71 -15.24 0.79 6.67
C ARG A 71 -15.70 1.97 5.79
N ALA A 72 -15.46 3.20 6.22
CA ALA A 72 -15.77 4.40 5.43
C ALA A 72 -14.98 4.41 4.11
N LEU A 73 -13.67 4.16 4.15
CA LEU A 73 -12.82 4.10 2.96
C LEU A 73 -13.30 3.05 1.95
N ASN A 74 -13.66 1.86 2.43
CA ASN A 74 -14.16 0.79 1.59
C ASN A 74 -15.50 1.17 0.92
N LYS A 75 -16.39 1.84 1.66
CA LYS A 75 -17.66 2.34 1.11
C LYS A 75 -17.44 3.40 0.03
N MET A 76 -16.55 4.36 0.28
CA MET A 76 -16.16 5.37 -0.72
C MET A 76 -15.53 4.74 -1.96
N THR A 77 -14.64 3.75 -1.78
CA THR A 77 -14.02 3.03 -2.89
C THR A 77 -15.08 2.33 -3.74
N LYS A 78 -16.00 1.59 -3.12
CA LYS A 78 -17.09 0.91 -3.84
C LYS A 78 -17.98 1.90 -4.60
N ALA A 79 -18.26 3.07 -4.04
CA ALA A 79 -19.09 4.09 -4.68
C ALA A 79 -18.39 4.79 -5.85
N GLY A 80 -17.06 4.93 -5.81
CA GLY A 80 -16.29 5.65 -6.82
C GLY A 80 -15.64 4.77 -7.90
N MET A 81 -15.72 3.44 -7.80
CA MET A 81 -15.14 2.55 -8.81
C MET A 81 -16.09 2.40 -10.01
N PRO A 82 -15.63 2.68 -11.25
CA PRO A 82 -16.41 2.38 -12.44
C PRO A 82 -16.52 0.87 -12.67
N GLU A 83 -17.61 0.42 -13.28
CA GLU A 83 -17.74 -0.96 -13.74
C GLU A 83 -16.83 -1.21 -14.94
N SER A 84 -15.75 -1.96 -14.72
CA SER A 84 -14.84 -2.35 -15.80
C SER A 84 -15.42 -3.55 -16.56
N VAL A 85 -15.88 -3.32 -17.80
CA VAL A 85 -16.36 -4.38 -18.70
C VAL A 85 -15.23 -4.77 -19.66
N ARG A 86 -14.90 -6.06 -19.74
CA ARG A 86 -13.96 -6.57 -20.73
C ARG A 86 -14.66 -6.65 -22.08
N ILE A 87 -14.18 -5.87 -23.05
CA ILE A 87 -14.62 -5.99 -24.44
C ILE A 87 -13.69 -7.01 -25.13
N ALA A 88 -14.31 -7.93 -25.87
CA ALA A 88 -13.67 -9.04 -26.58
C ALA A 88 -12.67 -8.57 -27.64
#